data_AF-A0A6J8EFB4-F1
#
_entry.id   AF-A0A6J8EFB4-F1
#
_cell.length_a   1.000
_cell.length_b   1.000
_cell.length_c   1.000
_cell.angle_alpha   90.00
_cell.angle_beta   90.00
_cell.angle_gamma   90.00
#
_symmetry.space_group_name_H-M   'P 1'
#
loop_
_entity.id
_entity.type
_entity.pdbx_description
1 polymer ?
#
loop_
_entity_poly.entity_id
_entity_poly.type
_entity_poly.pdbx_seq_one_letter_code
_entity_poly.pdbx_strand_id
1 'polypeptide(L)'
;MWNEVFRELQNVSQHCNGLFEWDLSMEEKWGSAWRECAKCNQSIYRSKMFNLYEEVASIKRGRRAAKINLGLQVGLQHTPISTASYRKICMASNIPPPSVSSLQHTSNAISEKIEEENMRDLQRQREKIKRIKSYAGKILMLLTFKLTLNENSENILRQCVNHRLGPGMLSKSAKSANTQKVEALNRSIRSTVLANVTYARNITGRVHTACHKVNHGTGNSIVILCEAAGSPIQPGTKVAKSLKQIRRP
;
A
#
# COMPACT_ATOMS: atom_id res chain seq x y z
N MET A 1 -13.31 -19.70 17.78
CA MET A 1 -13.10 -19.02 19.07
C MET A 1 -14.28 -19.24 20.01
N TRP A 2 -15.39 -18.49 19.94
CA TRP A 2 -16.49 -18.64 20.93
C TRP A 2 -17.00 -20.08 21.08
N ASN A 3 -17.27 -20.78 19.98
CA ASN A 3 -17.69 -22.19 20.02
C ASN A 3 -16.68 -23.11 20.73
N GLU A 4 -15.39 -22.79 20.66
CA GLU A 4 -14.33 -23.54 21.34
C GLU A 4 -14.34 -23.24 22.84
N VAL A 5 -14.44 -21.96 23.22
CA VAL A 5 -14.58 -21.51 24.61
C VAL A 5 -15.81 -22.14 25.28
N PHE A 6 -16.96 -22.18 24.60
CA PHE A 6 -18.17 -22.84 25.11
C PHE A 6 -17.96 -24.34 25.35
N ARG A 7 -17.33 -25.06 24.40
CA ARG A 7 -17.04 -26.50 24.55
C ARG A 7 -16.07 -26.77 25.68
N GLU A 8 -15.01 -25.97 25.79
CA GLU A 8 -14.03 -26.08 26.88
C GLU A 8 -14.69 -25.85 28.24
N LEU A 9 -15.58 -24.85 28.37
CA LEU A 9 -16.31 -24.61 29.61
C LEU A 9 -17.20 -25.79 29.99
N GLN A 10 -17.94 -26.39 29.04
CA GLN A 10 -18.81 -27.53 29.33
C GLN A 10 -18.04 -28.74 29.91
N ASN A 11 -16.77 -28.89 29.53
CA ASN A 11 -15.90 -29.92 30.10
C ASN A 11 -15.44 -29.59 31.54
N VAL A 12 -15.36 -28.30 31.90
CA VAL A 12 -14.85 -27.83 33.21
C VAL A 12 -15.98 -27.61 34.22
N SER A 13 -17.13 -27.10 33.79
CA SER A 13 -18.28 -26.86 34.64
C SER A 13 -19.58 -27.07 33.85
N GLN A 14 -20.21 -28.23 34.06
CA GLN A 14 -21.47 -28.61 33.41
C GLN A 14 -22.65 -27.70 33.78
N HIS A 15 -22.55 -26.95 34.88
CA HIS A 15 -23.62 -26.11 35.43
C HIS A 15 -23.40 -24.61 35.18
N CYS A 16 -22.35 -24.24 34.46
CA CYS A 16 -22.07 -22.84 34.16
C CYS A 16 -22.76 -22.42 32.86
N ASN A 17 -23.54 -21.33 32.91
CA ASN A 17 -24.32 -20.84 31.79
C ASN A 17 -23.49 -20.10 30.72
N GLY A 18 -22.17 -20.00 30.89
CA GLY A 18 -21.28 -19.46 29.86
C GLY A 18 -21.35 -17.94 29.68
N LEU A 19 -21.50 -17.19 30.79
CA LEU A 19 -21.32 -15.74 30.75
C LEU A 19 -19.81 -15.42 30.68
N PHE A 20 -19.34 -15.14 29.48
CA PHE A 20 -17.93 -14.84 29.21
C PHE A 20 -17.68 -13.35 29.03
N GLU A 21 -16.53 -12.94 29.54
CA GLU A 21 -15.94 -11.63 29.28
C GLU A 21 -14.50 -11.79 28.82
N TRP A 22 -13.98 -10.75 28.17
CA TRP A 22 -12.55 -10.67 27.90
C TRP A 22 -11.79 -10.41 29.20
N ASP A 23 -10.73 -11.18 29.42
CA ASP A 23 -9.84 -10.92 30.53
C ASP A 23 -8.78 -9.88 30.15
N LEU A 24 -9.16 -8.62 30.30
CA LEU A 24 -8.31 -7.47 30.00
C LEU A 24 -6.99 -7.47 30.80
N SER A 25 -6.92 -8.19 31.93
CA SER A 25 -5.69 -8.28 32.72
C SER A 25 -4.59 -9.11 32.04
N MET A 26 -4.97 -9.99 31.11
CA MET A 26 -4.04 -10.81 30.34
C MET A 26 -3.90 -10.36 28.88
N GLU A 27 -4.48 -9.21 28.51
CA GLU A 27 -4.38 -8.65 27.16
C GLU A 27 -2.91 -8.62 26.68
N GLU A 28 -2.64 -9.22 25.52
CA GLU A 28 -1.32 -9.17 24.90
C GLU A 28 -1.33 -8.37 23.60
N LYS A 29 -0.48 -7.35 23.54
CA LYS A 29 -0.28 -6.55 22.33
C LYS A 29 0.85 -7.07 21.44
N TRP A 30 0.61 -7.13 20.14
CA TRP A 30 1.57 -7.49 19.09
C TRP A 30 1.62 -6.44 17.99
N GLY A 31 2.49 -5.44 18.18
CA GLY A 31 2.50 -4.28 17.30
C GLY A 31 1.18 -3.52 17.44
N SER A 32 0.38 -3.44 16.38
CA SER A 32 -0.96 -2.84 16.38
C SER A 32 -2.08 -3.90 16.38
N ALA A 33 -1.78 -5.11 16.85
CA ALA A 33 -2.72 -6.22 16.95
C ALA A 33 -2.83 -6.73 18.38
N TRP A 34 -3.92 -7.42 18.71
CA TRP A 34 -4.24 -7.86 20.07
C TRP A 34 -4.51 -9.36 20.14
N ARG A 35 -4.15 -9.95 21.28
CA ARG A 35 -4.57 -11.30 21.67
C ARG A 35 -5.31 -11.19 22.99
N GLU A 36 -6.41 -11.91 23.06
CA GLU A 36 -7.29 -11.91 24.21
C GLU A 36 -7.58 -13.34 24.65
N CYS A 37 -7.92 -13.49 25.92
CA CYS A 37 -8.50 -14.72 26.44
C CYS A 37 -9.86 -14.42 27.06
N ALA A 38 -10.77 -15.38 26.95
CA ALA A 38 -12.06 -15.29 27.58
C ALA A 38 -11.97 -15.86 29.01
N LYS A 39 -12.55 -15.15 29.97
CA LYS A 39 -12.80 -15.66 31.32
C LYS A 39 -14.29 -15.86 31.52
N CYS A 40 -14.65 -16.84 32.33
CA CYS A 40 -16.01 -16.95 32.81
C CYS A 40 -16.20 -16.08 34.06
N ASN A 41 -17.33 -15.36 34.16
CA ASN A 41 -17.64 -14.58 35.37
C ASN A 41 -18.19 -15.43 36.52
N GLN A 42 -18.68 -16.63 36.21
CA GLN A 42 -19.36 -17.51 37.18
C GLN A 42 -18.47 -18.68 37.64
N SER A 43 -17.31 -18.88 37.01
CA SER A 43 -16.40 -19.97 37.34
C SER A 43 -14.95 -19.54 37.18
N ILE A 44 -14.02 -20.35 37.68
CA ILE A 44 -12.57 -20.11 37.57
C ILE A 44 -12.02 -20.33 36.15
N TYR A 45 -12.87 -20.71 35.19
CA TYR A 45 -12.45 -21.05 33.84
C TYR A 45 -11.87 -19.83 33.10
N ARG A 46 -10.74 -20.07 32.44
CA ARG A 46 -10.09 -19.15 31.50
C ARG A 46 -9.69 -19.94 30.26
N SER A 47 -9.95 -19.36 29.10
CA SER A 47 -9.56 -19.95 27.83
C SER A 47 -8.06 -19.76 27.56
N LYS A 48 -7.57 -20.45 26.52
CA LYS A 48 -6.30 -20.07 25.89
C LYS A 48 -6.37 -18.67 25.26
N MET A 49 -5.20 -18.14 24.91
CA MET A 49 -5.07 -16.89 24.16
C MET A 49 -5.44 -17.05 22.68
N PHE A 50 -6.34 -16.20 22.20
CA PHE A 50 -6.77 -16.13 20.82
C PHE A 50 -6.23 -14.87 20.14
N ASN A 51 -5.76 -15.01 18.90
CA ASN A 51 -5.40 -13.87 18.08
C ASN A 51 -6.67 -13.19 17.55
N LEU A 52 -6.83 -11.89 17.78
CA LEU A 52 -7.88 -11.07 17.15
C LEU A 52 -7.45 -10.54 15.77
N TYR A 53 -6.47 -11.20 15.16
CA TYR A 53 -5.87 -10.82 13.90
C TYR A 53 -5.44 -12.04 13.10
N GLU A 54 -5.34 -11.86 11.79
CA GLU A 54 -4.75 -12.86 10.91
C GLU A 54 -3.23 -12.75 10.91
N GLU A 55 -2.58 -13.91 11.00
CA GLU A 55 -1.13 -14.01 10.88
C GLU A 55 -0.69 -14.17 9.42
N VAL A 56 0.51 -13.70 9.14
CA VAL A 56 1.21 -13.95 7.89
C VAL A 56 1.88 -15.32 7.99
N ALA A 57 1.69 -16.15 6.97
CA ALA A 57 2.36 -17.44 6.88
C ALA A 57 3.89 -17.24 6.91
N SER A 58 4.57 -17.99 7.77
CA SER A 58 6.03 -17.95 7.91
C SER A 58 6.55 -19.34 8.23
N ILE A 59 7.65 -19.71 7.56
CA ILE A 59 8.43 -20.92 7.81
C ILE A 59 9.38 -20.72 8.99
N LYS A 60 9.76 -19.46 9.28
CA LYS A 60 10.67 -19.14 10.37
C LYS A 60 10.02 -19.46 11.72
N ARG A 61 10.82 -20.04 12.62
CA ARG A 61 10.43 -20.31 14.02
C ARG A 61 10.17 -18.99 14.74
N GLY A 62 9.16 -18.98 15.61
CA GLY A 62 8.79 -17.85 16.44
C GLY A 62 7.41 -17.27 16.10
N ARG A 63 7.06 -16.18 16.78
CA ARG A 63 5.76 -15.52 16.64
C ARG A 63 5.61 -14.90 15.25
N ARG A 64 4.50 -15.18 14.58
CA ARG A 64 4.23 -14.69 13.23
C ARG A 64 3.77 -13.24 13.23
N ALA A 65 4.07 -12.51 12.16
CA ALA A 65 3.63 -11.13 12.01
C ALA A 65 2.11 -11.07 11.81
N ALA A 66 1.44 -10.11 12.44
CA ALA A 66 0.05 -9.81 12.14
C ALA A 66 -0.06 -9.10 10.78
N LYS A 67 -1.01 -9.48 9.94
CA LYS A 67 -1.25 -8.84 8.63
C LYS A 67 -1.47 -7.33 8.77
N ILE A 68 -2.18 -6.90 9.81
CA ILE A 68 -2.44 -5.47 10.07
C ILE A 68 -1.15 -4.65 10.23
N ASN A 69 -0.10 -5.23 10.83
CA ASN A 69 1.17 -4.54 11.03
C ASN A 69 1.88 -4.28 9.69
N LEU A 70 1.73 -5.18 8.73
CA LEU A 70 2.29 -5.00 7.38
C LEU A 70 1.50 -3.96 6.58
N GLY A 71 0.17 -4.05 6.60
CA GLY A 71 -0.71 -3.08 5.95
C GLY A 71 -0.53 -1.65 6.48
N LEU A 72 -0.32 -1.51 7.80
CA LEU A 72 0.04 -0.24 8.43
C LEU A 72 1.31 0.36 7.80
N GLN A 73 2.37 -0.43 7.62
CA GLN A 73 3.61 0.08 7.02
C GLN A 73 3.43 0.49 5.56
N VAL A 74 2.65 -0.25 4.78
CA VAL A 74 2.29 0.17 3.41
C VAL A 74 1.58 1.53 3.46
N GLY A 75 0.63 1.72 4.37
CA GLY A 75 -0.05 3.00 4.57
C GLY A 75 0.91 4.14 4.96
N LEU A 76 1.83 3.89 5.91
CA LEU A 76 2.81 4.88 6.34
C LEU A 76 3.77 5.30 5.21
N GLN A 77 4.09 4.43 4.26
CA GLN A 77 4.92 4.79 3.09
C GLN A 77 4.17 5.65 2.07
N HIS A 78 2.84 5.59 2.02
CA HIS A 78 2.01 6.45 1.17
C HIS A 78 1.77 7.85 1.74
N THR A 79 2.15 8.09 3.00
CA THR A 79 1.93 9.34 3.73
C THR A 79 3.26 9.93 4.20
N PRO A 80 3.32 11.22 4.57
CA PRO A 80 4.53 11.78 5.16
C PRO A 80 4.78 11.30 6.60
N ILE A 81 3.87 10.50 7.18
CA ILE A 81 3.91 10.09 8.58
C ILE A 81 5.05 9.07 8.77
N SER A 82 5.98 9.39 9.68
CA SER A 82 7.05 8.49 10.10
C SER A 82 6.55 7.45 11.11
N THR A 83 7.32 6.38 11.34
CA THR A 83 7.03 5.41 12.41
C THR A 83 7.03 6.07 13.79
N ALA A 84 7.89 7.06 14.02
CA ALA A 84 7.92 7.85 15.26
C ALA A 84 6.66 8.73 15.39
N SER A 85 6.23 9.38 14.31
CA SER A 85 5.00 10.19 14.28
C SER A 85 3.76 9.32 14.50
N TYR A 86 3.73 8.11 13.93
CA TYR A 86 2.67 7.14 14.18
C TYR A 86 2.57 6.78 15.68
N ARG A 87 3.70 6.55 16.36
CA ARG A 87 3.69 6.32 17.82
C ARG A 87 3.11 7.51 18.59
N LYS A 88 3.43 8.76 18.18
CA LYS A 88 2.84 9.97 18.79
C LYS A 88 1.33 10.00 18.60
N ILE A 89 0.83 9.64 17.43
CA ILE A 89 -0.61 9.53 17.15
C ILE A 89 -1.26 8.47 18.06
N CYS A 90 -0.64 7.30 18.22
CA CYS A 90 -1.13 6.28 19.15
C CYS A 90 -1.22 6.82 20.59
N MET A 91 -0.13 7.43 21.10
CA MET A 91 -0.09 7.99 22.45
C MET A 91 -1.16 9.08 22.65
N ALA A 92 -1.32 9.98 21.68
CA ALA A 92 -2.34 11.03 21.72
C ALA A 92 -3.77 10.47 21.67
N SER A 93 -3.96 9.28 21.11
CA SER A 93 -5.26 8.59 21.01
C SER A 93 -5.51 7.61 22.17
N ASN A 94 -4.69 7.64 23.22
CA ASN A 94 -4.72 6.69 24.33
C ASN A 94 -4.58 5.21 23.90
N ILE A 95 -3.77 4.96 22.86
CA ILE A 95 -3.44 3.62 22.36
C ILE A 95 -1.98 3.32 22.71
N PRO A 96 -1.66 2.21 23.41
CA PRO A 96 -0.28 1.83 23.69
C PRO A 96 0.54 1.73 22.38
N PRO A 97 1.60 2.51 22.16
CA PRO A 97 2.29 2.49 20.90
C PRO A 97 3.11 1.19 20.73
N PRO A 98 3.23 0.65 19.51
CA PRO A 98 4.19 -0.42 19.23
C PRO A 98 5.64 0.01 19.55
N SER A 99 6.53 -0.98 19.71
CA SER A 99 7.95 -0.71 19.91
C SER A 99 8.58 -0.07 18.67
N VAL A 100 9.53 0.84 18.88
CA VAL A 100 10.25 1.54 17.80
C VAL A 100 11.00 0.56 16.91
N SER A 101 11.71 -0.39 17.52
CA SER A 101 12.50 -1.41 16.83
C SER A 101 11.62 -2.29 15.94
N SER A 102 10.48 -2.76 16.45
CA SER A 102 9.53 -3.58 15.67
C SER A 102 8.95 -2.80 14.49
N LEU A 103 8.54 -1.55 14.70
CA LEU A 103 8.04 -0.71 13.61
C LEU A 103 9.10 -0.47 12.55
N GLN A 104 10.34 -0.16 12.96
CA GLN A 104 11.42 0.11 12.03
C GLN A 104 11.81 -1.14 11.23
N HIS A 105 11.94 -2.29 11.90
CA HIS A 105 12.24 -3.57 11.23
C HIS A 105 11.17 -3.91 10.19
N THR A 106 9.89 -3.77 10.57
CA THR A 106 8.77 -4.02 9.64
C THR A 106 8.78 -3.01 8.49
N SER A 107 9.09 -1.75 8.77
CA SER A 107 9.17 -0.69 7.74
C SER A 107 10.26 -0.97 6.71
N ASN A 108 11.43 -1.45 7.14
CA ASN A 108 12.53 -1.83 6.25
C ASN A 108 12.13 -3.02 5.37
N ALA A 109 11.61 -4.09 5.98
CA ALA A 109 11.18 -5.28 5.26
C ALA A 109 10.06 -4.99 4.23
N ILE A 110 9.17 -4.03 4.54
CA ILE A 110 8.12 -3.60 3.61
C ILE A 110 8.68 -2.69 2.52
N SER A 111 9.68 -1.86 2.82
CA SER A 111 10.36 -1.03 1.81
C SER A 111 10.98 -1.89 0.71
N GLU A 112 11.66 -2.98 1.09
CA GLU A 112 12.26 -3.93 0.14
C GLU A 112 11.19 -4.56 -0.76
N LYS A 113 10.08 -5.05 -0.19
CA LYS A 113 8.96 -5.61 -0.97
C LYS A 113 8.33 -4.61 -1.93
N ILE A 114 8.16 -3.36 -1.49
CA ILE A 114 7.58 -2.30 -2.34
C ILE A 114 8.53 -1.95 -3.48
N GLU A 115 9.84 -1.90 -3.20
CA GLU A 115 10.85 -1.71 -4.22
C GLU A 115 10.78 -2.79 -5.29
N GLU A 116 10.74 -4.07 -4.89
CA GLU A 116 10.61 -5.20 -5.80
C GLU A 116 9.35 -5.10 -6.68
N GLU A 117 8.18 -4.86 -6.08
CA GLU A 117 6.93 -4.79 -6.84
C GLU A 117 6.89 -3.57 -7.77
N ASN A 118 7.42 -2.43 -7.33
CA ASN A 118 7.53 -1.26 -8.19
C ASN A 118 8.49 -1.50 -9.37
N MET A 119 9.60 -2.20 -9.16
CA MET A 119 10.53 -2.55 -10.25
C MET A 119 9.86 -3.47 -11.27
N ARG A 120 9.07 -4.46 -10.81
CA ARG A 120 8.24 -5.30 -11.70
C ARG A 120 7.19 -4.48 -12.45
N ASP A 121 6.50 -3.55 -11.78
CA ASP A 121 5.54 -2.65 -12.43
C ASP A 121 6.22 -1.80 -13.50
N LEU A 122 7.35 -1.17 -13.20
CA LEU A 122 8.10 -0.35 -14.15
C LEU A 122 8.51 -1.15 -15.39
N GLN A 123 8.89 -2.42 -15.23
CA GLN A 123 9.17 -3.30 -16.36
C GLN A 123 7.91 -3.57 -17.20
N ARG A 124 6.78 -3.91 -16.57
CA ARG A 124 5.49 -4.11 -17.26
C ARG A 124 5.06 -2.84 -18.02
N GLN A 125 5.23 -1.66 -17.43
CA GLN A 125 4.93 -0.38 -18.08
C GLN A 125 5.82 -0.14 -19.30
N ARG A 126 7.13 -0.41 -19.20
CA ARG A 126 8.06 -0.29 -20.34
C ARG A 126 7.66 -1.20 -21.50
N GLU A 127 7.27 -2.43 -21.22
CA GLU A 127 6.78 -3.38 -22.23
C GLU A 127 5.48 -2.91 -22.89
N LYS A 128 4.54 -2.41 -22.09
CA LYS A 128 3.29 -1.83 -22.59
C LYS A 128 3.55 -0.65 -23.54
N ILE A 129 4.46 0.25 -23.18
CA ILE A 129 4.82 1.40 -24.03
C ILE A 129 5.50 0.93 -25.32
N LYS A 130 6.40 -0.07 -25.28
CA LYS A 130 6.99 -0.67 -26.48
C LYS A 130 5.92 -1.22 -27.43
N ARG A 131 4.91 -1.92 -26.89
CA ARG A 131 3.78 -2.43 -27.69
C ARG A 131 2.99 -1.29 -28.34
N ILE A 132 2.60 -0.27 -27.56
CA ILE A 132 1.84 0.89 -28.08
C ILE A 132 2.57 1.57 -29.24
N LYS A 133 3.91 1.71 -29.17
CA LYS A 133 4.70 2.27 -30.28
C LYS A 133 4.59 1.47 -31.57
N SER A 134 4.62 0.14 -31.49
CA SER A 134 4.50 -0.72 -32.66
C SER A 134 3.19 -0.46 -33.40
N TYR A 135 2.10 -0.19 -32.67
CA TYR A 135 0.81 0.17 -33.24
C TYR A 135 0.76 1.63 -33.73
N ALA A 136 1.30 2.59 -32.97
CA ALA A 136 1.31 4.00 -33.36
C ALA A 136 2.11 4.26 -34.64
N GLY A 137 3.25 3.56 -34.84
CA GLY A 137 4.02 3.61 -36.08
C GLY A 137 3.23 3.11 -37.29
N LYS A 138 2.37 2.09 -37.11
CA LYS A 138 1.47 1.58 -38.16
C LYS A 138 0.33 2.56 -38.47
N ILE A 139 -0.24 3.22 -37.45
CA ILE A 139 -1.34 4.18 -37.63
C ILE A 139 -0.84 5.48 -38.29
N LEU A 140 0.35 5.97 -37.95
CA LEU A 140 0.94 7.15 -38.59
C LEU A 140 1.19 6.94 -40.10
N MET A 141 1.39 5.69 -40.52
CA MET A 141 1.55 5.31 -41.93
C MET A 141 0.22 5.38 -42.72
N LEU A 142 -0.92 5.36 -42.03
CA LEU A 142 -2.26 5.32 -42.64
C LEU A 142 -2.96 6.69 -42.68
N LEU A 143 -2.45 7.71 -41.97
CA LEU A 143 -3.05 9.05 -41.90
C LEU A 143 -2.32 10.03 -42.83
N THR A 144 -2.54 9.90 -44.14
CA THR A 144 -2.29 10.98 -45.10
C THR A 144 -3.43 12.00 -45.03
N PHE A 145 -3.39 12.85 -44.01
CA PHE A 145 -4.38 13.90 -43.79
C PHE A 145 -4.12 15.07 -44.75
N LYS A 146 -4.90 15.16 -45.84
CA LYS A 146 -4.87 16.30 -46.78
C LYS A 146 -5.64 17.47 -46.17
N LEU A 147 -4.92 18.39 -45.54
CA LEU A 147 -5.44 19.72 -45.19
C LEU A 147 -5.02 20.70 -46.28
N THR A 148 -5.99 21.36 -46.91
CA THR A 148 -5.73 22.53 -47.75
C THR A 148 -5.39 23.70 -46.84
N LEU A 149 -4.09 23.96 -46.67
CA LEU A 149 -3.55 25.04 -45.84
C LEU A 149 -2.77 26.00 -46.74
N ASN A 150 -2.94 27.29 -46.48
CA ASN A 150 -2.04 28.38 -46.86
C ASN A 150 -0.64 28.17 -46.24
N GLU A 151 0.44 28.56 -46.94
CA GLU A 151 1.85 28.29 -46.56
C GLU A 151 2.18 28.64 -45.10
N ASN A 152 1.64 29.76 -44.61
CA ASN A 152 1.90 30.22 -43.25
C ASN A 152 1.23 29.31 -42.20
N SER A 153 0.03 28.82 -42.48
CA SER A 153 -0.69 27.89 -41.62
C SER A 153 -0.12 26.48 -41.70
N GLU A 154 0.42 26.06 -42.85
CA GLU A 154 1.15 24.80 -42.98
C GLU A 154 2.40 24.80 -42.10
N ASN A 155 3.16 25.91 -42.08
CA ASN A 155 4.35 26.02 -41.23
C ASN A 155 4.02 25.97 -39.74
N ILE A 156 2.98 26.70 -39.29
CA ILE A 156 2.53 26.65 -37.89
C ILE A 156 2.05 25.24 -37.53
N LEU A 157 1.26 24.60 -38.41
CA LEU A 157 0.77 23.25 -38.16
C LEU A 157 1.91 22.23 -38.09
N ARG A 158 2.91 22.32 -38.97
CA ARG A 158 4.13 21.50 -38.93
C ARG A 158 4.92 21.72 -37.66
N GLN A 159 5.04 22.95 -37.17
CA GLN A 159 5.67 23.24 -35.89
C GLN A 159 4.90 22.62 -34.71
N CYS A 160 3.57 22.73 -34.69
CA CYS A 160 2.73 22.11 -33.65
C CYS A 160 2.81 20.57 -33.71
N VAL A 161 2.77 19.99 -34.90
CA VAL A 161 2.90 18.54 -35.11
C VAL A 161 4.29 18.08 -34.68
N ASN A 162 5.37 18.75 -35.06
CA ASN A 162 6.72 18.41 -34.61
C ASN A 162 6.90 18.62 -33.09
N HIS A 163 6.25 19.64 -32.52
CA HIS A 163 6.27 19.87 -31.08
C HIS A 163 5.57 18.74 -30.32
N ARG A 164 4.51 18.12 -30.86
CA ARG A 164 3.76 17.07 -30.13
C ARG A 164 4.10 15.63 -30.54
N LEU A 165 4.29 15.42 -31.84
CA LEU A 165 4.51 14.15 -32.51
C LEU A 165 5.90 14.06 -33.18
N GLY A 166 6.76 15.06 -33.00
CA GLY A 166 8.13 14.99 -33.51
C GLY A 166 8.95 13.91 -32.78
N PRO A 167 10.05 13.44 -33.41
CA PRO A 167 10.83 12.30 -32.93
C PRO A 167 11.35 12.47 -31.50
N GLY A 168 11.73 13.70 -31.10
CA GLY A 168 12.16 14.00 -29.73
C GLY A 168 11.05 13.81 -28.69
N MET A 169 9.83 14.26 -28.98
CA MET A 169 8.69 14.13 -28.07
C MET A 169 8.07 12.73 -28.08
N LEU A 170 8.14 12.03 -29.21
CA LEU A 170 7.85 10.59 -29.28
C LEU A 170 8.85 9.80 -28.44
N SER A 171 10.14 10.14 -28.45
CA SER A 171 11.18 9.53 -27.60
C SER A 171 11.02 9.85 -26.11
N LYS A 172 10.55 11.05 -25.75
CA LYS A 172 10.22 11.39 -24.35
C LYS A 172 8.95 10.68 -23.89
N SER A 173 7.89 10.70 -24.69
CA SER A 173 6.63 9.99 -24.42
C SER A 173 6.85 8.49 -24.31
N ALA A 174 7.75 7.95 -25.13
CA ALA A 174 8.21 6.57 -25.08
C ALA A 174 8.86 6.16 -23.77
N LYS A 175 9.62 7.08 -23.17
CA LYS A 175 10.30 6.84 -21.90
C LYS A 175 9.45 7.31 -20.71
N SER A 176 8.21 7.75 -20.98
CA SER A 176 7.34 8.43 -20.01
C SER A 176 8.05 9.60 -19.30
N ALA A 177 8.99 10.25 -19.99
CA ALA A 177 9.84 11.33 -19.49
C ALA A 177 9.36 12.71 -19.97
N ASN A 178 8.04 12.88 -20.09
CA ASN A 178 7.46 14.19 -20.39
C ASN A 178 7.34 15.04 -19.11
N THR A 179 7.29 16.36 -19.28
CA THR A 179 7.25 17.31 -18.16
C THR A 179 6.11 17.01 -17.18
N GLN A 180 4.92 16.70 -17.69
CA GLN A 180 3.75 16.38 -16.86
C GLN A 180 3.99 15.18 -15.94
N LYS A 181 4.60 14.10 -16.45
CA LYS A 181 4.89 12.91 -15.65
C LYS A 181 6.00 13.17 -14.63
N VAL A 182 7.03 13.92 -15.01
CA VAL A 182 8.11 14.31 -14.10
C VAL A 182 7.57 15.18 -12.95
N GLU A 183 6.73 16.15 -13.26
CA GLU A 183 6.07 16.97 -12.24
C GLU A 183 5.16 16.15 -11.33
N ALA A 184 4.34 15.26 -11.90
CA ALA A 184 3.48 14.37 -11.11
C ALA A 184 4.30 13.50 -10.14
N LEU A 185 5.44 12.96 -10.60
CA LEU A 185 6.35 12.20 -9.76
C LEU A 185 6.97 13.06 -8.66
N ASN A 186 7.48 14.25 -8.99
CA ASN A 186 8.06 15.16 -8.00
C ASN A 186 7.03 15.59 -6.94
N ARG A 187 5.79 15.87 -7.33
CA ARG A 187 4.68 16.15 -6.40
C ARG A 187 4.39 14.94 -5.51
N SER A 188 4.35 13.74 -6.10
CA SER A 188 4.14 12.49 -5.36
C SER A 188 5.25 12.26 -4.32
N ILE A 189 6.52 12.41 -4.70
CA ILE A 189 7.67 12.25 -3.79
C ILE A 189 7.58 13.25 -2.63
N ARG A 190 7.29 14.53 -2.90
CA ARG A 190 7.13 15.55 -1.84
C ARG A 190 5.97 15.23 -0.88
N SER A 191 4.94 14.52 -1.36
CA SER A 191 3.82 14.08 -0.51
C SER A 191 4.17 12.91 0.41
N THR A 192 5.22 12.14 0.11
CA THR A 192 5.64 10.95 0.87
C THR A 192 6.94 11.13 1.64
N VAL A 193 7.81 12.02 1.16
CA VAL A 193 9.15 12.31 1.66
C VAL A 193 9.23 13.81 1.90
N LEU A 194 9.03 14.22 3.15
CA LEU A 194 9.16 15.62 3.54
C LEU A 194 10.62 16.05 3.59
N ALA A 195 10.91 17.26 3.13
CA ALA A 195 12.27 17.82 3.12
C ALA A 195 12.88 18.01 4.51
N ASN A 196 12.04 18.20 5.54
CA ASN A 196 12.44 18.43 6.92
C ASN A 196 12.47 17.14 7.78
N VAL A 197 12.29 15.96 7.16
CA VAL A 197 12.29 14.68 7.88
C VAL A 197 13.31 13.73 7.24
N THR A 198 14.21 13.19 8.07
CA THR A 198 15.23 12.23 7.62
C THR A 198 14.65 10.81 7.60
N TYR A 199 14.58 10.21 6.41
CA TYR A 199 14.12 8.83 6.20
C TYR A 199 15.28 7.87 5.87
N ALA A 200 16.43 8.00 6.54
CA ALA A 200 17.67 7.31 6.18
C ALA A 200 17.55 5.79 5.96
N ARG A 201 16.62 5.12 6.67
CA ARG A 201 16.46 3.66 6.62
C ARG A 201 15.37 3.16 5.66
N ASN A 202 14.47 4.02 5.19
CA ASN A 202 13.31 3.61 4.38
C ASN A 202 12.90 4.62 3.30
N ILE A 203 13.79 5.57 2.96
CA ILE A 203 13.54 6.56 1.90
C ILE A 203 13.29 5.89 0.54
N THR A 204 14.03 4.82 0.22
CA THR A 204 13.90 4.09 -1.04
C THR A 204 12.48 3.53 -1.20
N GLY A 205 11.97 2.83 -0.19
CA GLY A 205 10.59 2.32 -0.19
C GLY A 205 9.55 3.43 -0.38
N ARG A 206 9.75 4.59 0.24
CA ARG A 206 8.86 5.77 0.07
C ARG A 206 8.90 6.34 -1.34
N VAL A 207 10.09 6.46 -1.94
CA VAL A 207 10.23 6.93 -3.33
C VAL A 207 9.61 5.93 -4.32
N HIS A 208 9.81 4.63 -4.11
CA HIS A 208 9.18 3.58 -4.92
C HIS A 208 7.65 3.58 -4.74
N THR A 209 7.15 3.81 -3.53
CA THR A 209 5.71 4.02 -3.28
C THR A 209 5.18 5.22 -4.05
N ALA A 210 5.90 6.34 -4.03
CA ALA A 210 5.51 7.55 -4.76
C ALA A 210 5.46 7.31 -6.28
N CYS A 211 6.41 6.55 -6.81
CA CYS A 211 6.45 6.14 -8.22
C CYS A 211 5.26 5.24 -8.56
N HIS A 212 5.03 4.20 -7.76
CA HIS A 212 3.94 3.25 -7.96
C HIS A 212 2.56 3.94 -7.89
N LYS A 213 2.39 4.87 -6.94
CA LYS A 213 1.21 5.74 -6.80
C LYS A 213 0.93 6.57 -8.06
N VAL A 214 1.96 7.05 -8.76
CA VAL A 214 1.82 7.86 -9.99
C VAL A 214 1.45 7.00 -11.21
N ASN A 215 1.68 5.69 -11.16
CA ASN A 215 1.27 4.76 -12.22
C ASN A 215 -0.15 4.24 -12.02
N HIS A 216 -0.51 3.89 -10.78
CA HIS A 216 -1.77 3.21 -10.48
C HIS A 216 -2.85 4.13 -9.88
N GLY A 217 -2.45 5.22 -9.24
CA GLY A 217 -3.27 5.99 -8.31
C GLY A 217 -3.15 5.47 -6.88
N THR A 218 -3.47 6.31 -5.89
CA THR A 218 -3.29 6.00 -4.46
C THR A 218 -4.03 4.74 -4.03
N GLY A 219 -5.33 4.63 -4.34
CA GLY A 219 -6.15 3.49 -3.92
C GLY A 219 -5.64 2.15 -4.46
N ASN A 220 -5.43 2.07 -5.77
CA ASN A 220 -4.91 0.85 -6.42
C ASN A 220 -3.49 0.52 -5.96
N SER A 221 -2.64 1.54 -5.78
CA SER A 221 -1.29 1.36 -5.26
C SER A 221 -1.31 0.70 -3.88
N ILE A 222 -2.16 1.16 -2.97
CA ILE A 222 -2.30 0.55 -1.63
C ILE A 222 -2.76 -0.90 -1.75
N VAL A 223 -3.77 -1.20 -2.57
CA VAL A 223 -4.27 -2.57 -2.74
C VAL A 223 -3.16 -3.52 -3.21
N ILE A 224 -2.47 -3.18 -4.29
CA ILE A 224 -1.41 -3.99 -4.89
C ILE A 224 -0.24 -4.19 -3.91
N LEU A 225 0.20 -3.11 -3.24
CA LEU A 225 1.34 -3.19 -2.32
C LEU A 225 0.98 -3.90 -1.02
N CYS A 226 -0.26 -3.80 -0.55
CA CYS A 226 -0.76 -4.58 0.59
C CYS A 226 -0.81 -6.08 0.27
N GLU A 227 -1.23 -6.44 -0.94
CA GLU A 227 -1.18 -7.84 -1.42
C GLU A 227 0.26 -8.35 -1.47
N ALA A 228 1.18 -7.61 -2.11
CA ALA A 228 2.60 -7.94 -2.17
C ALA A 228 3.26 -8.03 -0.77
N ALA A 229 2.80 -7.20 0.17
CA ALA A 229 3.26 -7.24 1.55
C ALA A 229 2.82 -8.52 2.29
N GLY A 230 1.76 -9.20 1.85
CA GLY A 230 1.14 -10.34 2.54
C GLY A 230 -0.04 -9.94 3.43
N SER A 231 -0.61 -8.75 3.22
CA SER A 231 -1.78 -8.20 3.93
C SER A 231 -2.86 -7.78 2.92
N PRO A 232 -3.38 -8.71 2.10
CA PRO A 232 -4.31 -8.36 1.03
C PRO A 232 -5.59 -7.74 1.58
N ILE A 233 -6.06 -6.69 0.89
CA ILE A 233 -7.33 -6.03 1.23
C ILE A 233 -8.45 -6.81 0.56
N GLN A 234 -9.33 -7.38 1.38
CA GLN A 234 -10.40 -8.23 0.89
C GLN A 234 -11.38 -7.45 -0.01
N PRO A 235 -11.69 -7.96 -1.23
CA PRO A 235 -12.69 -7.37 -2.11
C PRO A 235 -14.06 -7.27 -1.43
N GLY A 236 -14.84 -6.25 -1.81
CA GLY A 236 -16.20 -6.04 -1.29
C GLY A 236 -16.30 -5.40 0.10
N THR A 237 -15.21 -5.37 0.86
CA THR A 237 -15.16 -4.69 2.17
C THR A 237 -15.39 -3.19 2.07
N LYS A 238 -15.81 -2.55 3.18
CA LYS A 238 -15.93 -1.09 3.28
C LYS A 238 -14.61 -0.40 2.95
N VAL A 239 -13.47 -0.96 3.40
CA VAL A 239 -12.12 -0.46 3.10
C VAL A 239 -11.85 -0.48 1.59
N ALA A 240 -12.12 -1.59 0.91
CA ALA A 240 -11.95 -1.68 -0.54
C ALA A 240 -12.82 -0.66 -1.30
N LYS A 241 -14.05 -0.40 -0.82
CA LYS A 241 -14.92 0.65 -1.38
C LYS A 241 -14.35 2.05 -1.16
N SER A 242 -13.86 2.35 0.04
CA SER A 242 -13.22 3.64 0.35
C SER A 242 -11.96 3.87 -0.49
N LEU A 243 -11.11 2.85 -0.68
CA LEU A 243 -9.91 2.99 -1.52
C LEU A 243 -10.24 3.28 -2.99
N LYS A 244 -11.36 2.78 -3.52
CA LYS A 244 -11.84 3.14 -4.87
C LYS A 244 -12.28 4.61 -4.96
N GLN A 245 -12.74 5.19 -3.86
CA GLN A 245 -13.15 6.59 -3.78
C GLN A 245 -11.97 7.55 -3.64
N ILE A 246 -10.80 7.08 -3.18
CA ILE A 246 -9.57 7.88 -3.15
C ILE A 246 -9.13 8.12 -4.60
N ARG A 247 -9.62 9.24 -5.17
CA ARG A 247 -9.28 9.69 -6.52
C ARG A 247 -7.76 9.88 -6.65
N ARG A 248 -7.27 9.66 -7.87
CA ARG A 248 -5.94 10.12 -8.29
C ARG A 248 -5.86 11.63 -8.02
N PRO A 249 -4.87 12.12 -7.25
CA PRO A 249 -4.66 13.56 -7.10
C PRO A 249 -4.38 14.22 -8.45
#